data_AF-A0A518GJS4-F1
#
_entry.id   AF-A0A518GJS4-F1
#
_cell.length_a   1.000
_cell.length_b   1.000
_cell.length_c   1.000
_cell.angle_alpha   90.00
_cell.angle_beta   90.00
_cell.angle_gamma   90.00
#
_symmetry.space_group_name_H-M   'P 1'
#
loop_
_entity.id
_entity.type
_entity.pdbx_description
1 polymer ?
#
loop_
_entity_poly.entity_id
_entity_poly.type
_entity_poly.pdbx_seq_one_letter_code
_entity_poly.pdbx_strand_id
1 'polypeptide(L)'
;MFAPEELWENFLAVSLLSSDSQSSDKPCQRASQIGELCERARIIASQDSTQAELMEAWMATFLARAAWLYSKGGDNKQSACRYRESLAIVNSAEVRANYVELLCEMNDFTLACIECNKVDMSLVTGELASTARQLLTLLVNYPALALAVSEQTLRACLAASSRDGSIIVSLK
;
A
#
# COMPACT_ATOMS: atom_id res chain seq x y z
N MET A 1 22.17 -24.78 7.34
CA MET A 1 22.20 -23.33 7.02
C MET A 1 21.31 -23.18 5.80
N PHE A 2 20.20 -22.45 5.88
CA PHE A 2 19.27 -22.29 4.75
C PHE A 2 19.88 -21.25 3.80
N ALA A 3 20.02 -21.59 2.51
CA ALA A 3 20.62 -20.66 1.55
C ALA A 3 19.59 -19.57 1.18
N PRO A 4 19.97 -18.27 1.15
CA PRO A 4 19.10 -17.18 0.70
C PRO A 4 18.41 -17.48 -0.64
N GLU A 5 19.11 -18.10 -1.59
CA GLU A 5 18.61 -18.44 -2.92
C GLU A 5 17.39 -19.36 -2.85
N GLU A 6 17.41 -20.37 -1.97
CA GLU A 6 16.28 -21.28 -1.77
C GLU A 6 15.05 -20.54 -1.25
N LEU A 7 15.25 -19.48 -0.45
CA LEU A 7 14.13 -18.67 0.06
C LEU A 7 13.45 -17.88 -1.06
N TRP A 8 14.25 -17.28 -1.95
CA TRP A 8 13.74 -16.54 -3.11
C TRP A 8 13.06 -17.46 -4.13
N GLU A 9 13.64 -18.64 -4.40
CA GLU A 9 13.02 -19.65 -5.27
C GLU A 9 11.65 -20.11 -4.73
N ASN A 10 11.57 -20.37 -3.42
CA ASN A 10 10.30 -20.70 -2.77
C ASN A 10 9.28 -19.56 -2.89
N PHE A 11 9.72 -18.31 -2.73
CA PHE A 11 8.86 -17.15 -2.93
C PHE A 11 8.31 -17.07 -4.35
N LEU A 12 9.17 -17.26 -5.36
CA LEU A 12 8.78 -17.26 -6.77
C LEU A 12 7.79 -18.40 -7.04
N ALA A 13 8.06 -19.61 -6.55
CA ALA A 13 7.16 -20.75 -6.71
C ALA A 13 5.77 -20.43 -6.15
N VAL A 14 5.67 -19.94 -4.90
CA VAL A 14 4.37 -19.61 -4.30
C VAL A 14 3.69 -18.43 -5.01
N SER A 15 4.46 -17.44 -5.48
CA SER A 15 3.94 -16.23 -6.12
C SER A 15 3.48 -16.42 -7.57
N LEU A 16 4.10 -17.36 -8.29
CA LEU A 16 3.88 -17.63 -9.71
C LEU A 16 2.91 -18.80 -9.96
N LEU A 17 2.52 -19.57 -8.94
CA LEU A 17 1.49 -20.61 -9.08
C LEU A 17 0.23 -20.01 -9.72
N SER A 18 -0.04 -20.47 -10.95
CA SER A 18 -1.09 -19.95 -11.82
C SER A 18 -2.47 -20.12 -11.20
N SER A 19 -3.33 -19.17 -11.53
CA SER A 19 -4.72 -18.99 -11.08
C SER A 19 -5.67 -20.09 -11.58
N ASP A 20 -5.25 -21.34 -11.67
CA ASP A 20 -6.13 -22.44 -12.07
C ASP A 20 -6.83 -22.95 -10.82
N SER A 21 -8.01 -22.40 -10.51
CA SER A 21 -8.64 -22.50 -9.20
C SER A 21 -9.60 -21.38 -8.86
N GLN A 22 -10.85 -21.40 -9.34
CA GLN A 22 -11.95 -20.51 -8.92
C GLN A 22 -12.38 -20.68 -7.44
N SER A 23 -11.43 -20.68 -6.48
CA SER A 23 -11.75 -20.68 -5.05
C SER A 23 -11.17 -19.42 -4.40
N SER A 24 -12.04 -18.67 -3.70
CA SER A 24 -11.72 -17.44 -2.97
C SER A 24 -10.60 -17.57 -1.93
N ASP A 25 -10.31 -18.78 -1.47
CA ASP A 25 -9.39 -19.01 -0.34
C ASP A 25 -7.92 -19.22 -0.77
N LYS A 26 -7.68 -19.51 -2.06
CA LYS A 26 -6.32 -19.71 -2.61
C LYS A 26 -5.40 -18.49 -2.48
N PRO A 27 -5.86 -17.24 -2.65
CA PRO A 27 -5.03 -16.07 -2.41
C PRO A 27 -4.56 -15.95 -0.96
N CYS A 28 -5.47 -16.07 0.01
CA CYS A 28 -5.12 -15.96 1.44
C CYS A 28 -4.17 -17.07 1.92
N GLN A 29 -4.35 -18.30 1.42
CA GLN A 29 -3.44 -19.40 1.73
C GLN A 29 -2.02 -19.12 1.21
N ARG A 30 -1.89 -18.65 -0.03
CA ARG A 30 -0.59 -18.25 -0.60
C ARG A 30 0.02 -17.06 0.14
N ALA A 31 -0.80 -16.10 0.54
CA ALA A 31 -0.35 -14.96 1.35
C ALA A 31 0.24 -15.42 2.69
N SER A 32 -0.40 -16.40 3.34
CA SER A 32 0.11 -17.00 4.59
C SER A 32 1.47 -17.69 4.38
N GLN A 33 1.61 -18.48 3.31
CA GLN A 33 2.88 -19.13 2.95
C GLN A 33 4.00 -18.12 2.71
N ILE A 34 3.70 -17.01 2.01
CA ILE A 34 4.66 -15.92 1.81
C ILE A 34 5.00 -15.23 3.15
N GLY A 35 4.03 -15.11 4.07
CA GLY A 35 4.27 -14.63 5.43
C GLY A 35 5.27 -15.51 6.19
N GLU A 36 5.17 -16.84 6.06
CA GLU A 36 6.14 -17.76 6.65
C GLU A 36 7.55 -17.60 6.03
N LEU A 37 7.65 -17.34 4.73
CA LEU A 37 8.93 -17.01 4.09
C LEU A 37 9.52 -15.70 4.62
N CYS A 38 8.69 -14.71 4.93
CA CYS A 38 9.12 -13.46 5.56
C CYS A 38 9.70 -13.68 6.96
N GLU A 39 9.06 -14.52 7.78
CA GLU A 39 9.61 -14.86 9.11
C GLU A 39 10.95 -15.61 9.00
N ARG A 40 11.09 -16.47 7.99
CA ARG A 40 12.36 -17.15 7.71
C ARG A 40 13.47 -16.19 7.26
N ALA A 41 13.16 -15.22 6.41
CA ALA A 41 14.10 -14.15 6.03
C ALA A 41 14.56 -13.35 7.26
N ARG A 42 13.64 -13.02 8.17
CA ARG A 42 13.95 -12.31 9.42
C ARG A 42 14.93 -13.09 10.30
N ILE A 43 14.72 -14.40 10.43
CA ILE A 43 15.63 -15.28 11.17
C ILE A 43 17.03 -15.25 10.55
N ILE A 44 17.14 -15.39 9.22
CA ILE A 44 18.44 -15.30 8.51
C ILE A 44 19.11 -13.95 8.76
N ALA A 45 18.38 -12.84 8.61
CA ALA A 45 18.90 -11.48 8.84
C ALA A 45 19.49 -11.31 10.25
N SER A 46 18.85 -11.90 11.26
CA SER A 46 19.33 -11.87 12.64
C SER A 46 20.53 -12.78 12.94
N GLN A 47 20.76 -13.80 12.11
CA GLN A 47 21.82 -14.79 12.29
C GLN A 47 23.08 -14.46 11.48
N ASP A 48 22.92 -13.78 10.34
CA ASP A 48 24.00 -13.38 9.45
C ASP A 48 23.87 -11.92 9.03
N SER A 49 24.68 -11.06 9.65
CA SER A 49 24.68 -9.62 9.39
C SER A 49 25.12 -9.26 7.97
N THR A 50 25.85 -10.14 7.27
CA THR A 50 26.26 -9.88 5.88
C THR A 50 25.09 -9.99 4.91
N GLN A 51 24.04 -10.73 5.29
CA GLN A 51 22.82 -10.93 4.50
C GLN A 51 21.66 -10.05 4.99
N ALA A 52 21.81 -9.31 6.09
CA ALA A 52 20.72 -8.59 6.74
C ALA A 52 20.01 -7.61 5.80
N GLU A 53 20.76 -6.76 5.09
CA GLU A 53 20.17 -5.77 4.15
C GLU A 53 19.40 -6.45 2.99
N LEU A 54 19.96 -7.54 2.44
CA LEU A 54 19.30 -8.31 1.39
C LEU A 54 18.00 -8.94 1.91
N MET A 55 18.04 -9.52 3.11
CA MET A 55 16.88 -10.13 3.74
C MET A 55 15.80 -9.10 4.07
N GLU A 56 16.16 -7.91 4.54
CA GLU A 56 15.21 -6.81 4.78
C GLU A 56 14.50 -6.39 3.48
N ALA A 57 15.24 -6.22 2.39
CA ALA A 57 14.66 -5.91 1.08
C ALA A 57 13.69 -7.00 0.59
N TRP A 58 14.05 -8.28 0.79
CA TRP A 58 13.19 -9.40 0.46
C TRP A 58 11.96 -9.48 1.35
N MET A 59 12.09 -9.26 2.66
CA MET A 59 10.97 -9.20 3.60
C MET A 59 9.95 -8.15 3.17
N ALA A 60 10.41 -6.94 2.82
CA ALA A 60 9.52 -5.89 2.34
C ALA A 60 8.75 -6.33 1.08
N THR A 61 9.42 -7.01 0.15
CA THR A 61 8.81 -7.56 -1.08
C THR A 61 7.80 -8.67 -0.78
N PHE A 62 8.15 -9.60 0.11
CA PHE A 62 7.29 -10.71 0.52
C PHE A 62 6.02 -10.18 1.18
N LEU A 63 6.15 -9.22 2.10
CA LEU A 63 5.04 -8.58 2.79
C LEU A 63 4.11 -7.83 1.83
N ALA A 64 4.66 -7.05 0.89
CA ALA A 64 3.86 -6.36 -0.12
C ALA A 64 3.08 -7.35 -1.01
N ARG A 65 3.72 -8.46 -1.40
CA ARG A 65 3.06 -9.51 -2.19
C ARG A 65 1.98 -10.24 -1.41
N ALA A 66 2.24 -10.58 -0.15
CA ALA A 66 1.25 -11.18 0.74
C ALA A 66 0.06 -10.23 0.95
N ALA A 67 0.32 -8.93 1.13
CA ALA A 67 -0.72 -7.92 1.26
C ALA A 67 -1.65 -7.90 0.04
N TRP A 68 -1.08 -7.88 -1.17
CA TRP A 68 -1.85 -7.94 -2.40
C TRP A 68 -2.67 -9.23 -2.53
N LEU A 69 -2.11 -10.38 -2.14
CA LEU A 69 -2.85 -11.64 -2.19
C LEU A 69 -4.01 -11.68 -1.17
N TYR A 70 -3.82 -11.12 0.03
CA TYR A 70 -4.90 -10.97 1.00
C TYR A 70 -6.03 -10.06 0.48
N SER A 71 -5.71 -8.96 -0.21
CA SER A 71 -6.77 -8.10 -0.81
C SER A 71 -7.52 -8.82 -1.92
N LYS A 72 -6.84 -9.63 -2.75
CA LYS A 72 -7.51 -10.48 -3.75
C LYS A 72 -8.36 -11.59 -3.15
N GLY A 73 -8.04 -12.03 -1.92
CA GLY A 73 -8.86 -12.97 -1.15
C GLY A 73 -9.95 -12.31 -0.29
N GLY A 74 -10.07 -10.97 -0.32
CA GLY A 74 -11.05 -10.22 0.46
C GLY A 74 -10.70 -10.01 1.95
N ASP A 75 -9.49 -10.39 2.39
CA ASP A 75 -9.02 -10.13 3.75
C ASP A 75 -8.32 -8.77 3.83
N ASN A 76 -9.12 -7.71 3.77
CA ASN A 76 -8.61 -6.34 3.76
C ASN A 76 -7.86 -5.97 5.06
N LYS A 77 -8.21 -6.58 6.19
CA LYS A 77 -7.53 -6.34 7.48
C LYS A 77 -6.10 -6.88 7.46
N GLN A 78 -5.91 -8.13 7.02
CA GLN A 78 -4.57 -8.69 6.88
C GLN A 78 -3.78 -7.96 5.80
N SER A 79 -4.43 -7.63 4.68
CA SER A 79 -3.81 -6.85 3.61
C SER A 79 -3.25 -5.52 4.11
N ALA A 80 -4.06 -4.74 4.84
CA ALA A 80 -3.65 -3.46 5.41
C ALA A 80 -2.50 -3.61 6.43
N CYS A 81 -2.52 -4.67 7.24
CA CYS A 81 -1.45 -4.96 8.19
C CYS A 81 -0.12 -5.21 7.46
N ARG A 82 -0.13 -6.08 6.45
CA ARG A 82 1.07 -6.47 5.69
C ARG A 82 1.64 -5.32 4.85
N TYR A 83 0.80 -4.48 4.26
CA TYR A 83 1.27 -3.27 3.58
C TYR A 83 2.00 -2.33 4.53
N ARG A 84 1.46 -2.12 5.74
CA ARG A 84 2.10 -1.28 6.76
C ARG A 84 3.44 -1.84 7.22
N GLU A 85 3.53 -3.16 7.45
CA GLU A 85 4.78 -3.83 7.80
C GLU A 85 5.83 -3.70 6.68
N SER A 86 5.44 -3.88 5.42
CA SER A 86 6.32 -3.69 4.26
C SER A 86 6.87 -2.27 4.20
N LEU A 87 6.00 -1.26 4.33
CA LEU A 87 6.36 0.16 4.29
C LEU A 87 7.22 0.61 5.47
N ALA A 88 7.17 -0.10 6.60
CA ALA A 88 8.04 0.16 7.75
C ALA A 88 9.48 -0.31 7.50
N ILE A 89 9.70 -1.27 6.59
CA ILE A 89 11.03 -1.74 6.20
C ILE A 89 11.55 -0.90 5.03
N VAL A 90 10.77 -0.81 3.94
CA VAL A 90 11.14 -0.06 2.73
C VAL A 90 10.03 0.91 2.36
N ASN A 91 10.38 2.20 2.33
CA ASN A 91 9.48 3.27 1.91
C ASN A 91 9.25 3.28 0.39
N SER A 92 8.37 2.39 -0.11
CA SER A 92 8.03 2.28 -1.54
C SER A 92 6.76 3.06 -1.89
N ALA A 93 6.86 3.94 -2.89
CA ALA A 93 5.72 4.72 -3.39
C ALA A 93 4.62 3.85 -3.99
N GLU A 94 4.99 2.80 -4.73
CA GLU A 94 4.04 1.87 -5.35
C GLU A 94 3.27 1.06 -4.29
N VAL A 95 3.97 0.53 -3.30
CA VAL A 95 3.36 -0.21 -2.18
C VAL A 95 2.42 0.71 -1.39
N ARG A 96 2.80 1.97 -1.20
CA ARG A 96 1.95 2.96 -0.52
C ARG A 96 0.71 3.32 -1.33
N ALA A 97 0.80 3.46 -2.65
CA ALA A 97 -0.36 3.71 -3.50
C ALA A 97 -1.38 2.57 -3.35
N ASN A 98 -0.93 1.32 -3.45
CA ASN A 98 -1.78 0.13 -3.24
C ASN A 98 -2.38 0.11 -1.82
N TYR A 99 -1.63 0.54 -0.81
CA TYR A 99 -2.11 0.61 0.56
C TYR A 99 -3.19 1.69 0.74
N VAL A 100 -3.00 2.88 0.17
CA VAL A 100 -3.98 3.97 0.18
C VAL A 100 -5.27 3.55 -0.51
N GLU A 101 -5.18 2.90 -1.67
CA GLU A 101 -6.36 2.37 -2.37
C GLU A 101 -7.16 1.40 -1.48
N LEU A 102 -6.47 0.45 -0.84
CA LEU A 102 -7.10 -0.48 0.10
C LEU A 102 -7.75 0.24 1.29
N LEU A 103 -7.09 1.26 1.86
CA LEU A 103 -7.66 2.02 2.98
C LEU A 103 -8.93 2.77 2.56
N CYS A 104 -8.98 3.30 1.34
CA CYS A 104 -10.19 3.87 0.77
C CYS A 104 -11.30 2.82 0.62
N GLU A 105 -10.99 1.61 0.14
CA GLU A 105 -11.96 0.50 0.06
C GLU A 105 -12.48 0.08 1.45
N MET A 106 -11.63 0.16 2.48
CA MET A 106 -11.99 -0.12 3.87
C MET A 106 -12.76 1.02 4.55
N ASN A 107 -12.95 2.16 3.88
CA ASN A 107 -13.47 3.41 4.44
C ASN A 107 -12.61 4.01 5.58
N ASP A 108 -11.32 3.68 5.64
CA ASP A 108 -10.35 4.26 6.59
C ASP A 108 -9.69 5.51 5.98
N PHE A 109 -10.52 6.51 5.72
CA PHE A 109 -10.12 7.72 4.97
C PHE A 109 -9.09 8.58 5.72
N THR A 110 -9.16 8.63 7.04
CA THR A 110 -8.21 9.37 7.86
C THR A 110 -6.81 8.80 7.69
N LEU A 111 -6.66 7.47 7.76
CA LEU A 111 -5.38 6.82 7.57
C LEU A 111 -4.89 6.92 6.12
N ALA A 112 -5.79 6.81 5.13
CA ALA A 112 -5.46 7.02 3.73
C ALA A 112 -4.84 8.41 3.50
N CYS A 113 -5.44 9.46 4.08
CA CYS A 113 -4.92 10.82 4.01
C CYS A 113 -3.55 10.95 4.69
N ILE A 114 -3.36 10.35 5.87
CA ILE A 114 -2.07 10.36 6.57
C ILE A 114 -0.99 9.69 5.70
N GLU A 115 -1.28 8.53 5.12
CA GLU A 115 -0.33 7.82 4.25
C GLU A 115 -0.02 8.62 2.98
N CYS A 116 -1.01 9.24 2.33
CA CYS A 116 -0.77 10.12 1.19
C CYS A 116 0.21 11.27 1.52
N ASN A 117 0.08 11.87 2.71
CA ASN A 117 0.95 12.98 3.14
C ASN A 117 2.37 12.54 3.52
N LYS A 118 2.64 11.24 3.71
CA LYS A 118 4.01 10.73 3.93
C LYS A 118 4.84 10.68 2.65
N VAL A 119 4.22 10.91 1.49
CA VAL A 119 4.91 11.10 0.21
C VAL A 119 5.23 12.58 0.05
N ASP A 120 6.32 13.04 0.67
CA ASP A 120 6.92 14.31 0.27
C ASP A 120 7.99 13.97 -0.78
N MET A 121 7.60 14.03 -2.07
CA MET A 121 8.42 14.26 -3.27
C MET A 121 7.55 14.03 -4.53
N SER A 122 7.14 15.13 -5.16
CA SER A 122 6.49 15.25 -6.48
C SER A 122 4.94 15.24 -6.54
N LEU A 123 4.38 16.43 -6.33
CA LEU A 123 3.11 16.93 -6.90
C LEU A 123 3.08 16.93 -8.46
N VAL A 124 3.76 16.01 -9.17
CA VAL A 124 4.20 16.21 -10.58
C VAL A 124 3.60 15.22 -11.61
N THR A 125 2.78 14.24 -11.24
CA THR A 125 2.05 13.44 -12.24
C THR A 125 0.57 13.78 -12.19
N GLY A 126 -0.03 14.05 -13.37
CA GLY A 126 -1.41 14.56 -13.52
C GLY A 126 -2.54 13.71 -12.92
N GLU A 127 -2.22 12.56 -12.33
CA GLU A 127 -3.13 11.72 -11.55
C GLU A 127 -3.50 12.36 -10.20
N LEU A 128 -2.64 13.24 -9.68
CA LEU A 128 -2.86 13.94 -8.41
C LEU A 128 -4.05 14.91 -8.48
N ALA A 129 -4.38 15.43 -9.66
CA ALA A 129 -5.57 16.27 -9.87
C ALA A 129 -6.88 15.48 -9.82
N SER A 130 -6.87 14.19 -10.17
CA SER A 130 -8.02 13.29 -10.02
C SER A 130 -8.25 12.99 -8.54
N THR A 131 -7.20 12.56 -7.83
CA THR A 131 -7.27 12.23 -6.41
C THR A 131 -7.54 13.46 -5.54
N ALA A 132 -6.94 14.61 -5.86
CA ALA A 132 -7.26 15.88 -5.21
C ALA A 132 -8.71 16.32 -5.45
N ARG A 133 -9.27 16.11 -6.66
CA ARG A 133 -10.69 16.38 -6.94
C ARG A 133 -11.61 15.45 -6.16
N GLN A 134 -11.27 14.17 -6.06
CA GLN A 134 -12.05 13.20 -5.26
C GLN A 134 -12.03 13.59 -3.77
N LEU A 135 -10.86 13.94 -3.23
CA LEU A 135 -10.71 14.46 -1.87
C LEU A 135 -11.50 15.75 -1.65
N LEU A 136 -11.42 16.72 -2.57
CA LEU A 136 -12.19 17.97 -2.49
C LEU A 136 -13.70 17.72 -2.59
N THR A 137 -14.15 16.80 -3.45
CA THR A 137 -15.57 16.42 -3.59
C THR A 137 -16.08 15.76 -2.32
N LEU A 138 -15.27 14.91 -1.70
CA LEU A 138 -15.57 14.30 -0.40
C LEU A 138 -15.66 15.34 0.72
N LEU A 139 -14.76 16.32 0.74
CA LEU A 139 -14.77 17.41 1.72
C LEU A 139 -16.01 18.32 1.58
N VAL A 140 -16.47 18.55 0.34
CA VAL A 140 -17.71 19.30 0.06
C VAL A 140 -18.93 18.52 0.52
N ASN A 141 -18.99 17.23 0.22
CA ASN A 141 -20.12 16.37 0.60
C ASN A 141 -20.15 16.06 2.11
N TYR A 142 -19.00 16.12 2.78
CA TYR A 142 -18.84 15.80 4.20
C TYR A 142 -17.93 16.84 4.90
N PRO A 143 -18.46 18.03 5.22
CA PRO A 143 -17.67 19.15 5.74
C PRO A 143 -16.92 18.87 7.05
N ALA A 144 -17.39 17.91 7.85
CA ALA A 144 -16.72 17.49 9.08
C ALA A 144 -15.32 16.89 8.81
N LEU A 145 -15.08 16.36 7.61
CA LEU A 145 -13.77 15.84 7.20
C LEU A 145 -12.73 16.95 7.04
N ALA A 146 -13.13 18.21 6.85
CA ALA A 146 -12.21 19.33 6.77
C ALA A 146 -11.42 19.55 8.06
N LEU A 147 -11.93 19.07 9.21
CA LEU A 147 -11.23 19.11 10.49
C LEU A 147 -10.07 18.10 10.56
N ALA A 148 -10.10 17.06 9.72
CA ALA A 148 -9.07 16.02 9.65
C ALA A 148 -8.01 16.30 8.58
N VAL A 149 -8.21 17.34 7.77
CA VAL A 149 -7.31 17.70 6.67
C VAL A 149 -6.56 18.95 7.05
N SER A 150 -5.23 18.91 6.97
CA SER A 150 -4.40 20.08 7.25
C SER A 150 -4.68 21.20 6.24
N GLU A 151 -4.54 22.46 6.67
CA GLU A 151 -4.71 23.63 5.80
C GLU A 151 -3.77 23.57 4.58
N GLN A 152 -2.58 23.00 4.76
CA GLN A 152 -1.58 22.79 3.71
C GLN A 152 -2.07 21.78 2.66
N THR A 153 -2.69 20.68 3.08
CA THR A 153 -3.26 19.65 2.19
C THR A 153 -4.43 20.22 1.40
N LEU A 154 -5.31 21.00 2.02
CA LEU A 154 -6.40 21.73 1.34
C LEU A 154 -5.85 22.68 0.26
N ARG A 155 -4.83 23.49 0.59
CA ARG A 155 -4.19 24.40 -0.35
C ARG A 155 -3.52 23.66 -1.52
N ALA A 156 -2.89 22.52 -1.27
CA ALA A 156 -2.29 21.69 -2.30
C ALA A 156 -3.34 21.10 -3.24
N CYS A 157 -4.44 20.57 -2.70
CA CYS A 157 -5.55 20.06 -3.51
C CYS A 157 -6.21 21.16 -4.37
N LEU A 158 -6.38 22.37 -3.80
CA LEU A 158 -6.89 23.55 -4.50
C LEU A 158 -5.95 24.02 -5.63
N ALA A 159 -4.64 24.10 -5.37
CA ALA A 159 -3.64 24.50 -6.36
C ALA A 159 -3.48 23.49 -7.51
N ALA A 160 -3.60 22.19 -7.19
CA ALA A 160 -3.60 21.13 -8.19
C ALA A 160 -4.86 21.19 -9.08
N SER A 161 -6.02 21.52 -8.52
CA SER A 161 -7.30 21.58 -9.25
C SER A 161 -7.50 22.88 -10.04
N SER A 162 -6.83 23.97 -9.66
CA SER A 162 -6.96 25.28 -10.33
C SER A 162 -6.15 25.40 -11.63
N ARG A 163 -5.08 24.60 -11.78
CA ARG A 163 -4.26 24.56 -13.01
C ARG A 163 -4.98 23.89 -14.21
N ASP A 164 -6.02 23.11 -13.94
CA ASP A 164 -6.83 22.42 -14.95
C ASP A 164 -8.03 23.25 -15.44
N GLY A 165 -8.23 24.47 -14.93
CA GLY A 165 -9.29 25.38 -15.38
C GLY A 165 -10.74 24.95 -15.07
N SER A 166 -10.95 23.82 -14.40
CA SER A 166 -12.29 23.25 -14.14
C SER A 166 -12.49 22.89 -12.67
N ILE A 167 -12.62 23.88 -11.79
CA ILE A 167 -13.36 23.68 -10.53
C ILE A 167 -14.74 24.29 -10.75
N ILE A 168 -15.66 23.51 -11.32
CA ILE A 168 -17.08 23.87 -11.30
C ILE A 168 -17.59 23.57 -9.89
N VAL A 169 -17.47 24.56 -9.02
CA VAL A 169 -18.24 24.59 -7.78
C VAL A 169 -19.68 24.94 -8.16
N SER A 170 -20.49 23.93 -8.50
CA SER A 170 -21.95 24.09 -8.51
C SER A 170 -22.43 23.97 -7.07
N LEU A 171 -22.24 25.04 -6.29
CA LEU A 171 -22.97 25.24 -5.03
C LEU A 171 -24.44 25.53 -5.40
N LYS A 172 -25.35 24.68 -4.95
CA LYS A 172 -26.76 25.04 -4.75
C LYS A 172 -26.97 25.40 -3.29
#